data_AF-A0A7I0JEB6-F1
#
_entry.id   AF-A0A7I0JEB6-F1
#
_cell.length_a   1.000
_cell.length_b   1.000
_cell.length_c   1.000
_cell.angle_alpha   90.00
_cell.angle_beta   90.00
_cell.angle_gamma   90.00
#
_symmetry.space_group_name_H-M   'P 1'
#
loop_
_entity.id
_entity.type
_entity.pdbx_description
1 polymer ?
#
loop_
_entity_poly.entity_id
_entity_poly.type
_entity_poly.pdbx_seq_one_letter_code
_entity_poly.pdbx_strand_id
1 'polypeptide(L)'
;AALRDEGRTRVRLINDGASLEARWRLRVMDVDGKVLRRREDAVMLSAEGVTSIGDFRDAALLAGADPKRTVAVFELLQNGAVRARQVVGFVEAKDQMLPRQKLKATLAIDGDHYRLRLESAAYVRAAWIDFG
;
A
#
# COMPACT_ATOMS: atom_id res chain seq x y z
N ALA A 1 -7.37 3.85 6.13
CA ALA A 1 -8.16 3.60 4.91
C ALA A 1 -7.80 4.61 3.81
N ALA A 2 -7.64 4.15 2.56
CA ALA A 2 -7.60 5.00 1.38
C ALA A 2 -8.75 4.56 0.45
N LEU A 3 -9.67 5.48 0.17
CA LEU A 3 -10.85 5.24 -0.66
C LEU A 3 -10.74 6.08 -1.91
N ARG A 4 -10.74 5.41 -3.06
CA ARG A 4 -10.77 6.06 -4.37
C ARG A 4 -12.19 6.10 -4.90
N ASP A 5 -12.61 7.28 -5.33
CA ASP A 5 -13.91 7.53 -5.96
C ASP A 5 -13.81 8.76 -6.87
N GLU A 6 -14.47 8.74 -8.02
CA GLU A 6 -14.51 9.86 -9.00
C GLU A 6 -13.14 10.53 -9.29
N GLY A 7 -12.08 9.72 -9.46
CA GLY A 7 -10.74 10.25 -9.76
C GLY A 7 -10.04 10.94 -8.59
N ARG A 8 -10.51 10.70 -7.36
CA ARG A 8 -9.94 11.22 -6.12
C ARG A 8 -9.71 10.10 -5.12
N THR A 9 -8.65 10.20 -4.34
CA THR A 9 -8.33 9.28 -3.27
C THR A 9 -8.37 10.01 -1.94
N ARG A 10 -9.38 9.72 -1.11
CA ARG A 10 -9.49 10.23 0.27
C ARG A 10 -8.78 9.29 1.22
N VAL A 11 -7.89 9.82 2.05
CA VAL A 11 -7.06 9.00 2.95
C VAL A 11 -7.24 9.43 4.40
N ARG A 12 -7.57 8.43 5.22
CA ARG A 12 -7.81 8.57 6.66
C ARG A 12 -7.00 7.53 7.42
N LEU A 13 -6.43 7.93 8.53
CA LEU A 13 -5.79 7.05 9.51
C LEU A 13 -6.80 6.80 10.62
N ILE A 14 -6.94 5.54 11.01
CA ILE A 14 -7.89 5.11 12.05
C ILE A 14 -7.03 4.57 13.19
N ASN A 15 -7.29 5.03 14.41
CA ASN A 15 -6.56 4.64 15.60
C ASN A 15 -7.57 4.32 16.71
N ASP A 16 -7.62 3.05 17.11
CA ASP A 16 -8.51 2.58 18.18
C ASP A 16 -7.81 2.56 19.55
N GLY A 17 -6.58 3.09 19.63
CA GLY A 17 -5.78 3.18 20.85
C GLY A 17 -5.62 4.61 21.37
N ALA A 18 -4.62 4.81 22.22
CA ALA A 18 -4.25 6.12 22.73
C ALA A 18 -3.66 7.03 21.64
N SER A 19 -3.66 8.33 21.92
CA SER A 19 -3.02 9.33 21.06
C SER A 19 -1.52 9.04 20.94
N LEU A 20 -0.98 9.10 19.73
CA LEU A 20 0.43 8.79 19.50
C LEU A 20 0.98 9.50 18.26
N GLU A 21 2.29 9.76 18.28
CA GLU A 21 3.04 10.24 17.13
C GLU A 21 3.33 9.10 16.14
N ALA A 22 3.07 9.36 14.87
CA ALA A 22 3.36 8.45 13.79
C ALA A 22 3.90 9.20 12.57
N ARG A 23 4.24 8.44 11.54
CA ARG A 23 4.51 8.98 10.21
C ARG A 23 3.62 8.27 9.21
N TRP A 24 3.19 8.95 8.17
CA TRP A 24 2.58 8.30 7.03
C TRP A 24 3.45 8.50 5.79
N ARG A 25 3.44 7.52 4.90
CA ARG A 25 4.21 7.54 3.66
C ARG A 25 3.30 7.24 2.48
N LEU A 26 3.41 8.07 1.46
CA LEU A 26 2.89 7.80 0.12
C LEU A 26 4.06 7.44 -0.79
N ARG A 27 3.93 6.35 -1.52
CA ARG A 27 4.76 6.01 -2.68
C ARG A 27 3.86 5.83 -3.89
N VAL A 28 4.11 6.58 -4.95
CA VAL A 28 3.54 6.29 -6.27
C VAL A 28 4.57 5.44 -7.00
N MET A 29 4.17 4.26 -7.43
CA MET A 29 5.07 3.24 -7.97
C MET A 29 4.52 2.70 -9.27
N ASP A 30 5.40 2.33 -10.19
CA ASP A 30 4.98 1.44 -11.27
C ASP A 30 4.81 0.00 -10.74
N VAL A 31 4.08 -0.81 -11.51
CA VAL A 31 3.82 -2.22 -11.20
C VAL A 31 5.08 -3.10 -11.28
N ASP A 32 6.16 -2.62 -11.88
CA ASP A 32 7.46 -3.29 -11.95
C ASP A 32 8.31 -3.03 -10.69
N GLY A 33 7.84 -2.17 -9.78
CA GLY A 33 8.47 -1.90 -8.48
C GLY A 33 9.24 -0.58 -8.41
N LYS A 34 9.33 0.18 -9.49
CA LYS A 34 10.02 1.49 -9.49
C LYS A 34 9.20 2.51 -8.70
N VAL A 35 9.86 3.24 -7.81
CA VAL A 35 9.25 4.39 -7.14
C VAL A 35 9.31 5.60 -8.08
N LEU A 36 8.16 6.12 -8.45
CA LEU A 36 8.02 7.32 -9.28
C LEU A 36 8.02 8.60 -8.43
N ARG A 37 7.34 8.56 -7.28
CA ARG A 37 7.26 9.66 -6.32
C ARG A 37 7.16 9.13 -4.90
N ARG A 38 7.65 9.92 -3.94
CA ARG A 38 7.56 9.62 -2.51
C ARG A 38 7.22 10.89 -1.73
N ARG A 39 6.38 10.75 -0.71
CA ARG A 39 6.10 11.77 0.30
C ARG A 39 6.00 11.07 1.65
N GLU A 40 6.49 11.71 2.70
CA GLU A 40 6.42 11.18 4.05
C GLU A 40 6.35 12.33 5.06
N ASP A 41 5.29 12.37 5.86
CA ASP A 41 5.06 13.43 6.85
C ASP A 41 4.77 12.84 8.23
N ALA A 42 5.08 13.61 9.28
CA ALA A 42 4.66 13.30 10.64
C ALA A 42 3.15 13.53 10.80
N VAL A 43 2.53 12.80 11.72
CA VAL A 43 1.11 12.94 12.06
C VAL A 43 0.89 12.56 13.52
N MET A 44 0.05 13.32 14.21
CA MET A 44 -0.49 12.93 15.51
C MET A 44 -1.79 12.17 15.27
N LEU A 45 -1.85 10.90 15.68
CA LEU A 45 -3.10 10.14 15.65
C LEU A 45 -3.91 10.51 16.88
N SER A 46 -5.16 10.91 16.69
CA SER A 46 -6.13 11.08 17.78
C SER A 46 -6.34 9.76 18.52
N ALA A 47 -6.55 9.82 19.84
CA ALA A 47 -7.03 8.67 20.59
C ALA A 47 -8.43 8.27 20.11
N GLU A 48 -8.69 6.96 19.95
CA GLU A 48 -10.00 6.39 19.59
C GLU A 48 -10.70 7.16 18.44
N GLY A 49 -9.97 7.44 17.36
CA GLY A 49 -10.43 8.41 16.38
C GLY A 49 -9.84 8.28 14.99
N VAL A 50 -10.22 9.25 14.15
CA VAL A 50 -9.91 9.28 12.72
C VAL A 50 -9.18 10.56 12.38
N THR A 51 -8.00 10.43 11.77
CA THR A 51 -7.18 11.57 11.30
C THR A 51 -7.17 11.60 9.78
N SER A 52 -7.65 12.68 9.17
CA SER A 52 -7.58 12.87 7.70
C SER A 52 -6.19 13.36 7.30
N ILE A 53 -5.55 12.70 6.33
CA ILE A 53 -4.22 13.10 5.84
C ILE A 53 -4.25 13.64 4.40
N GLY A 54 -5.41 13.60 3.74
CA GLY A 54 -5.61 14.32 2.49
C GLY A 54 -6.69 13.76 1.57
N ASP A 55 -7.02 14.59 0.58
CA ASP A 55 -7.76 14.25 -0.63
C ASP A 55 -6.84 14.49 -1.82
N PHE A 56 -6.50 13.41 -2.52
CA PHE A 56 -5.53 13.42 -3.60
C PHE A 56 -6.24 13.21 -4.94
N ARG A 57 -6.10 14.15 -5.87
CA ARG A 57 -6.55 13.95 -7.25
C ARG A 57 -5.64 12.95 -7.95
N ASP A 58 -6.23 12.02 -8.71
CA ASP A 58 -5.48 11.03 -9.47
C ASP A 58 -4.46 11.68 -10.41
N ALA A 59 -4.84 12.76 -11.09
CA ALA A 59 -3.92 13.52 -11.96
C ALA A 59 -2.69 14.04 -11.22
N ALA A 60 -2.83 14.43 -9.94
CA ALA A 60 -1.72 14.90 -9.12
C ALA A 60 -0.84 13.73 -8.61
N LEU A 61 -1.44 12.58 -8.31
CA LEU A 61 -0.71 11.37 -7.92
C LEU A 61 0.07 10.79 -9.10
N LEU A 62 -0.59 10.64 -10.25
CA LEU A 62 -0.02 10.09 -11.48
C LEU A 62 0.99 11.04 -12.11
N ALA A 63 0.65 12.33 -12.19
CA ALA A 63 1.48 13.37 -12.79
C ALA A 63 2.07 12.97 -14.15
N GLY A 64 1.22 12.44 -15.02
CA GLY A 64 1.57 11.96 -16.36
C GLY A 64 1.96 10.48 -16.46
N ALA A 65 2.10 9.75 -15.35
CA ALA A 65 2.33 8.31 -15.38
C ALA A 65 1.10 7.55 -15.92
N ASP A 66 1.33 6.40 -16.58
CA ASP A 66 0.26 5.55 -17.10
C ASP A 66 -0.56 4.94 -15.95
N PRO A 67 -1.86 5.25 -15.83
CA PRO A 67 -2.70 4.73 -14.75
C PRO A 67 -2.85 3.20 -14.78
N LYS A 68 -2.70 2.55 -15.94
CA LYS A 68 -2.75 1.09 -16.05
C LYS A 68 -1.53 0.38 -15.51
N ARG A 69 -0.42 1.11 -15.31
CA ARG A 69 0.86 0.57 -14.81
C ARG A 69 1.30 1.20 -13.50
N THR A 70 0.45 2.01 -12.86
CA THR A 70 0.81 2.76 -11.66
C THR A 70 -0.10 2.39 -10.49
N VAL A 71 0.46 2.39 -9.29
CA VAL A 71 -0.27 2.25 -8.03
C VAL A 71 0.21 3.30 -7.02
N ALA A 72 -0.69 3.73 -6.13
CA ALA A 72 -0.33 4.50 -4.94
C ALA A 72 -0.36 3.59 -3.71
N VAL A 73 0.75 3.57 -2.97
CA VAL A 73 0.91 2.83 -1.73
C VAL A 73 0.94 3.82 -0.58
N PHE A 74 -0.07 3.74 0.29
CA PHE A 74 -0.15 4.52 1.52
C PHE A 74 0.21 3.62 2.70
N GLU A 75 1.16 4.07 3.52
CA GLU A 75 1.66 3.33 4.68
C GLU A 75 1.59 4.19 5.93
N LEU A 76 1.20 3.57 7.05
CA LEU A 76 1.36 4.13 8.39
C LEU A 76 2.62 3.50 9.01
N LEU A 77 3.52 4.34 9.52
CA LEU A 77 4.76 3.95 10.15
C LEU A 77 4.75 4.33 11.63
N GLN A 78 5.15 3.39 12.48
CA GLN A 78 5.41 3.62 13.91
C GLN A 78 6.71 2.93 14.26
N ASN A 79 7.62 3.65 14.93
CA ASN A 79 8.95 3.14 15.31
C ASN A 79 9.72 2.52 14.13
N GLY A 80 9.63 3.13 12.95
CA GLY A 80 10.29 2.66 11.72
C GLY A 80 9.63 1.47 11.04
N ALA A 81 8.65 0.82 11.67
CA ALA A 81 7.93 -0.33 11.10
C ALA A 81 6.63 0.10 10.41
N VAL A 82 6.28 -0.56 9.30
CA VAL A 82 4.98 -0.39 8.66
C VAL A 82 3.92 -1.12 9.48
N ARG A 83 2.93 -0.38 9.98
CA ARG A 83 1.82 -0.89 10.80
C ARG A 83 0.57 -1.14 10.00
N ALA A 84 0.32 -0.29 9.00
CA ALA A 84 -0.78 -0.46 8.06
C ALA A 84 -0.32 -0.08 6.67
N ARG A 85 -0.90 -0.73 5.65
CA ARG A 85 -0.65 -0.44 4.25
C ARG A 85 -1.97 -0.52 3.48
N GLN A 86 -2.15 0.40 2.54
CA GLN A 86 -3.21 0.33 1.53
C GLN A 86 -2.62 0.59 0.15
N VAL A 87 -3.02 -0.22 -0.82
CA VAL A 87 -2.63 -0.06 -2.23
C VAL A 87 -3.85 0.36 -3.04
N VAL A 88 -3.71 1.44 -3.81
CA VAL A 88 -4.76 2.01 -4.65
C VAL A 88 -4.31 1.97 -6.10
N GLY A 89 -5.11 1.32 -6.95
CA GLY A 89 -4.97 1.39 -8.41
C GLY A 89 -5.79 2.54 -8.99
N PHE A 90 -5.42 2.98 -10.20
CA PHE A 90 -6.05 4.12 -10.89
C PHE A 90 -7.03 3.69 -12.00
N VAL A 91 -7.15 2.39 -12.24
CA VAL A 91 -8.09 1.79 -13.19
C VAL A 91 -8.83 0.64 -12.53
N GLU A 92 -9.87 0.13 -13.19
CA GLU A 92 -10.50 -1.11 -12.75
C GLU A 92 -9.52 -2.28 -12.79
N ALA A 93 -9.81 -3.29 -11.98
CA ALA A 93 -8.98 -4.47 -11.84
C ALA A 93 -8.60 -5.14 -13.17
N LYS A 94 -9.58 -5.25 -14.08
CA LYS A 94 -9.45 -5.90 -15.39
C LYS A 94 -8.55 -5.14 -16.35
N ASP A 95 -8.39 -3.83 -16.13
CA ASP A 95 -7.63 -2.92 -16.99
C ASP A 95 -6.19 -2.68 -16.49
N GLN A 96 -5.86 -3.17 -15.29
CA GLN A 96 -4.53 -3.05 -14.72
C GLN A 96 -3.55 -3.97 -15.47
N MET A 97 -2.51 -3.39 -16.05
CA MET A 97 -1.47 -4.12 -16.77
C MET A 97 -0.40 -4.62 -15.81
N LEU A 98 -0.69 -5.70 -15.08
CA LEU A 98 0.26 -6.35 -14.21
C LEU A 98 1.33 -7.11 -15.01
N PRO A 99 2.62 -7.05 -14.64
CA PRO A 99 3.65 -7.82 -15.30
C PRO A 99 3.42 -9.31 -15.08
N ARG A 100 3.83 -10.16 -16.01
CA ARG A 100 3.97 -11.60 -15.75
C ARG A 100 5.21 -11.81 -14.88
N GLN A 101 5.00 -12.19 -13.63
CA GLN A 101 6.06 -12.34 -12.64
C GLN A 101 6.01 -13.72 -11.97
N LYS A 102 7.19 -14.23 -11.59
CA LYS A 102 7.30 -15.41 -10.72
C LYS A 102 7.23 -14.93 -9.27
N LEU A 103 6.30 -15.49 -8.50
CA LEU A 103 6.28 -15.38 -7.05
C LEU A 103 7.15 -16.51 -6.50
N LYS A 104 8.28 -16.17 -5.88
CA LYS A 104 9.12 -17.16 -5.21
C LYS A 104 8.51 -17.48 -3.85
N ALA A 105 8.26 -18.75 -3.59
CA ALA A 105 7.84 -19.26 -2.30
C ALA A 105 8.96 -20.07 -1.66
N THR A 106 9.18 -19.90 -0.37
CA THR A 106 10.11 -20.71 0.42
C THR A 106 9.45 -21.04 1.73
N LEU A 107 9.29 -22.34 2.00
CA LEU A 107 8.72 -22.86 3.23
C LEU A 107 9.86 -23.39 4.10
N ALA A 108 9.88 -23.02 5.37
CA ALA A 108 10.83 -23.52 6.35
C ALA A 108 10.08 -23.99 7.60
N ILE A 109 10.64 -24.99 8.29
CA ILE A 109 10.23 -25.35 9.64
C ILE A 109 10.82 -24.31 10.58
N ASP A 110 10.01 -23.81 11.49
CA ASP A 110 10.39 -22.84 12.52
C ASP A 110 9.79 -23.30 13.84
N GLY A 111 10.58 -24.05 14.63
CA GLY A 111 10.08 -24.71 15.83
C GLY A 111 8.95 -25.69 15.53
N ASP A 112 7.76 -25.42 16.07
CA ASP A 112 6.53 -26.21 15.94
C ASP A 112 5.60 -25.73 14.81
N HIS A 113 6.02 -24.70 14.04
CA HIS A 113 5.23 -24.13 12.96
C HIS A 113 6.01 -24.06 11.65
N TYR A 114 5.31 -23.69 10.58
CA TYR A 114 5.92 -23.41 9.28
C TYR A 114 5.96 -21.91 9.02
N ARG A 115 7.09 -21.44 8.47
CA ARG A 115 7.26 -20.09 7.98
C ARG A 115 7.27 -20.09 6.45
N LEU A 116 6.23 -19.52 5.85
CA LEU A 116 6.17 -19.27 4.41
C LEU A 116 6.68 -17.86 4.09
N ARG A 117 7.75 -17.77 3.31
CA ARG A 117 8.26 -16.51 2.74
C ARG A 117 7.88 -16.42 1.27
N LEU A 118 7.25 -15.30 0.91
CA LEU A 118 6.86 -14.96 -0.47
C LEU A 118 7.65 -13.74 -0.94
N GLU A 119 8.26 -13.85 -2.12
CA GLU A 119 9.10 -12.79 -2.69
C GLU A 119 8.77 -12.56 -4.17
N SER A 120 8.62 -11.29 -4.54
CA SER A 120 8.49 -10.88 -5.93
C SER A 120 9.24 -9.58 -6.16
N ALA A 121 9.81 -9.44 -7.36
CA ALA A 121 10.45 -8.21 -7.80
C ALA A 121 9.43 -7.15 -8.27
N ALA A 122 8.20 -7.55 -8.56
CA ALA A 122 7.13 -6.71 -9.08
C ALA A 122 5.89 -6.77 -8.18
N TYR A 123 4.94 -5.86 -8.43
CA TYR A 123 3.68 -5.85 -7.71
C TYR A 123 2.87 -7.12 -8.00
N VAL A 124 2.52 -7.86 -6.95
CA VAL A 124 1.60 -9.01 -6.99
C VAL A 124 0.33 -8.60 -6.28
N ARG A 125 -0.81 -8.75 -6.96
CA ARG A 125 -2.11 -8.38 -6.43
C ARG A 125 -2.90 -9.62 -6.02
N ALA A 126 -3.50 -9.56 -4.83
CA ALA A 126 -4.43 -10.59 -4.32
C ALA A 126 -3.85 -12.02 -4.41
N ALA A 127 -2.61 -12.21 -3.95
CA ALA A 127 -2.01 -13.54 -3.86
C ALA A 127 -2.87 -14.45 -2.97
N TRP A 128 -3.29 -15.58 -3.51
CA TRP A 128 -4.03 -16.61 -2.79
C TRP A 128 -3.06 -17.73 -2.40
N ILE A 129 -3.09 -18.12 -1.12
CA ILE A 129 -2.26 -19.20 -0.57
C ILE A 129 -3.23 -20.30 -0.14
N ASP A 130 -2.99 -21.50 -0.62
CA ASP A 130 -3.83 -22.66 -0.36
C ASP A 130 -2.94 -23.91 -0.18
N PHE A 131 -3.44 -24.88 0.58
CA PHE A 131 -2.77 -26.14 0.85
C PHE A 131 -3.64 -27.36 0.52
N GLY A 132 -4.77 -27.16 -0.17
CA GLY A 132 -5.73 -28.21 -0.53
C GLY A 132 -6.93 -28.28 0.41
#